data_AF-R9JW32-F1
#
_entry.id   AF-R9JW32-F1
#
_cell.length_a   1.000
_cell.length_b   1.000
_cell.length_c   1.000
_cell.angle_alpha   90.00
_cell.angle_beta   90.00
_cell.angle_gamma   90.00
#
_symmetry.space_group_name_H-M   'P 1'
#
loop_
_entity.id
_entity.type
_entity.pdbx_description
1 polymer ?
#
loop_
_entity_poly.entity_id
_entity_poly.type
_entity_poly.pdbx_seq_one_letter_code
_entity_poly.pdbx_strand_id
1 'polypeptide(L)' 'MMRFKQNINLSAFFEQVRKSNGDVWFFTNQKDQLNLKSQLSQYVFAAAFFDSEFRLSGNIICENPADEKLLQDFTE' A
#
# COMPACT_ATOMS: atom_id res chain seq x y z
N MET A 1 6.42 -3.92 -9.03
CA MET A 1 6.26 -2.51 -8.60
C MET A 1 4.93 -2.03 -9.16
N MET A 2 4.00 -1.63 -8.30
CA MET A 2 2.63 -1.27 -8.68
C MET A 2 2.28 0.11 -8.13
N ARG A 3 1.33 0.82 -8.76
CA ARG A 3 0.82 2.11 -8.27
C ARG A 3 -0.60 1.97 -7.77
N PHE A 4 -1.04 2.87 -6.90
CA PHE A 4 -2.43 2.88 -6.43
C PHE A 4 -3.37 3.46 -7.49
N LYS A 5 -4.57 2.87 -7.61
CA LYS A 5 -5.69 3.49 -8.33
C LYS A 5 -6.20 4.72 -7.57
N GLN A 6 -6.82 5.67 -8.28
CA GLN A 6 -7.23 6.95 -7.70
C GLN A 6 -8.33 6.86 -6.63
N ASN A 7 -9.12 5.80 -6.60
CA ASN A 7 -10.23 5.60 -5.65
C ASN A 7 -10.21 4.18 -5.09
N ILE A 8 -9.38 3.94 -4.08
CA ILE A 8 -9.30 2.65 -3.40
C ILE A 8 -10.09 2.64 -2.09
N ASN A 9 -10.73 1.51 -1.79
CA ASN A 9 -11.22 1.23 -0.45
C ASN A 9 -10.04 0.80 0.42
N LEU A 10 -9.55 1.70 1.27
CA LEU A 10 -8.34 1.49 2.05
C LEU A 10 -8.48 0.34 3.07
N SER A 11 -9.66 0.18 3.68
CA SER A 11 -9.93 -0.91 4.61
C SER A 11 -9.84 -2.27 3.91
N ALA A 12 -10.48 -2.40 2.73
CA ALA A 12 -10.40 -3.62 1.93
C ALA A 12 -8.97 -3.91 1.45
N PHE A 13 -8.21 -2.87 1.09
CA PHE A 13 -6.80 -3.01 0.75
C PHE A 13 -5.99 -3.58 1.92
N PHE A 14 -6.10 -3.02 3.13
CA PHE A 14 -5.38 -3.52 4.30
C PHE A 14 -5.77 -4.94 4.70
N GLU A 15 -7.02 -5.35 4.45
CA GLU A 15 -7.42 -6.76 4.60
C GLU A 15 -6.66 -7.69 3.66
N GLN A 16 -6.42 -7.29 2.42
CA GLN A 16 -5.62 -8.08 1.48
C GLN A 16 -4.14 -8.09 1.85
N VAL A 17 -3.59 -6.96 2.31
CA VAL A 17 -2.20 -6.88 2.84
C VAL A 17 -2.00 -7.77 4.08
N ARG A 18 -3.04 -8.02 4.88
CA ARG A 18 -2.93 -8.98 5.98
C ARG A 18 -2.91 -10.43 5.52
N LYS A 19 -3.48 -10.72 4.35
CA LYS A 19 -3.53 -12.07 3.75
C LYS A 19 -2.28 -12.41 2.94
N SER A 20 -1.47 -11.42 2.56
CA SER A 20 -0.21 -11.65 1.87
C SER A 20 0.77 -12.44 2.73
N ASN A 21 1.44 -13.39 2.11
CA ASN A 21 2.40 -14.26 2.77
C ASN A 21 3.68 -13.49 3.12
N GLY A 22 4.18 -12.67 2.20
CA GLY A 22 5.34 -11.80 2.41
C GLY A 22 4.96 -10.44 3.01
N ASP A 23 5.96 -9.59 3.18
CA ASP A 23 5.73 -8.18 3.48
C ASP A 23 5.25 -7.41 2.24
N VAL A 24 4.48 -6.35 2.49
CA VAL A 24 4.02 -5.40 1.47
C VAL A 24 4.56 -4.03 1.83
N TRP A 25 5.36 -3.46 0.95
CA TRP A 25 6.06 -2.20 1.18
C TRP A 25 5.48 -1.10 0.32
N PHE A 26 5.34 0.09 0.90
CA PHE A 26 5.07 1.32 0.18
C PHE A 26 6.28 2.24 0.23
N PHE A 27 6.70 2.71 -0.94
CA PHE A 27 7.82 3.63 -1.12
C PHE A 27 7.31 4.96 -1.61
N THR A 28 7.56 6.03 -0.86
CA THR A 28 7.26 7.40 -1.32
C THR A 28 8.32 7.84 -2.33
N ASN A 29 7.98 8.82 -3.18
CA ASN A 29 8.98 9.48 -4.03
C ASN A 29 10.09 10.20 -3.22
N GLN A 30 9.85 10.46 -1.93
CA GLN A 30 10.80 11.05 -0.99
C GLN A 30 11.72 10.01 -0.33
N LYS A 31 11.64 8.73 -0.76
CA LYS A 31 12.43 7.59 -0.28
C LYS A 31 12.06 7.08 1.11
N ASP A 32 10.94 7.52 1.67
CA ASP A 32 10.37 6.88 2.86
C ASP A 32 9.84 5.50 2.52
N GLN A 33 9.84 4.62 3.52
CA GLN A 33 9.43 3.24 3.38
C GLN A 33 8.47 2.87 4.51
N LEU A 34 7.32 2.34 4.14
CA LEU A 34 6.31 1.86 5.08
C LEU A 34 6.05 0.37 4.82
N ASN A 35 6.25 -0.47 5.83
CA ASN A 35 5.77 -1.85 5.78
C ASN A 35 4.28 -1.86 6.10
N LEU A 36 3.44 -2.05 5.08
CA LEU A 36 2.00 -2.03 5.20
C LEU A 36 1.42 -3.26 5.93
N LYS A 37 2.24 -4.26 6.29
CA LYS A 37 1.85 -5.35 7.21
C LYS A 37 1.86 -4.90 8.68
N SER A 38 2.63 -3.85 9.00
CA SER A 38 2.63 -3.23 10.33
C SER A 38 1.38 -2.38 10.54
N GLN A 39 0.63 -2.66 11.61
CA GLN A 39 -0.56 -1.89 11.96
C GLN A 39 -0.26 -0.40 12.18
N LEU A 40 0.92 -0.06 12.73
CA LEU A 40 1.34 1.33 12.91
C LEU A 40 1.56 2.03 11.57
N SER A 41 2.25 1.36 10.65
CA SER A 41 2.49 1.89 9.30
C SER A 41 1.20 2.04 8.51
N GLN A 42 0.20 1.17 8.72
CA GLN A 42 -1.14 1.33 8.16
C GLN A 42 -1.81 2.62 8.64
N TYR A 43 -1.70 2.96 9.93
CA TYR A 43 -2.24 4.22 10.44
C TYR A 43 -1.54 5.44 9.85
N VAL A 44 -0.21 5.42 9.75
CA VAL A 44 0.57 6.50 9.12
C VAL A 44 0.17 6.67 7.66
N PHE A 45 0.08 5.55 6.93
CA PHE A 45 -0.34 5.54 5.54
C PHE A 45 -1.77 6.08 5.37
N ALA A 46 -2.70 5.67 6.22
CA ALA A 46 -4.08 6.15 6.16
C ALA A 46 -4.17 7.66 6.42
N ALA A 47 -3.44 8.17 7.41
CA ALA A 47 -3.36 9.60 7.67
C ALA A 47 -2.83 10.37 6.46
N ALA A 48 -1.76 9.87 5.82
CA ALA A 48 -1.21 10.46 4.60
C ALA A 48 -2.18 10.36 3.40
N PHE A 49 -2.91 9.25 3.24
CA PHE A 49 -3.82 9.05 2.11
C PHE A 49 -4.97 10.06 2.05
N PHE A 50 -5.46 10.51 3.20
CA PHE A 50 -6.55 11.48 3.28
C PHE A 50 -6.08 12.94 3.24
N ASP A 51 -4.78 13.19 3.28
CA ASP A 51 -4.23 14.52 3.07
C ASP A 51 -4.27 14.87 1.58
N SER A 52 -5.04 15.90 1.23
CA SER A 52 -5.23 16.34 -0.16
C SER A 52 -3.94 16.79 -0.86
N GLU A 53 -2.90 17.16 -0.10
CA GLU A 53 -1.59 17.49 -0.66
C GLU A 53 -0.76 16.23 -0.96
N PHE A 54 -1.01 15.13 -0.24
CA PHE A 54 -0.30 13.87 -0.36
C PHE A 54 -1.09 12.89 -1.23
N ARG A 55 -1.29 13.22 -2.51
CA ARG A 55 -1.61 12.17 -3.49
C ARG A 55 -0.50 11.13 -3.37
N LEU A 56 -0.84 9.90 -2.97
CA LEU A 56 0.07 8.77 -2.78
C LEU A 56 0.90 8.50 -4.05
N SER A 57 1.92 9.32 -4.24
CA SER A 57 2.86 9.24 -5.33
C SER A 57 3.99 8.36 -4.82
N GLY A 58 3.78 7.07 -5.03
CA GLY A 58 4.64 6.03 -4.52
C GLY A 58 4.37 4.70 -5.17
N ASN A 59 5.20 3.72 -4.82
CA ASN A 59 5.14 2.38 -5.39
C ASN A 59 4.89 1.37 -4.29
N ILE A 60 4.07 0.38 -4.60
CA ILE A 60 3.89 -0.82 -3.79
C ILE A 60 4.81 -1.92 -4.32
N ILE A 61 5.46 -2.61 -3.40
CA ILE A 61 6.29 -3.78 -3.67
C ILE A 61 5.85 -4.90 -2.74
N CYS A 62 5.47 -6.03 -3.31
CA CYS A 62 5.30 -7.27 -2.56
C CYS A 62 6.66 -7.97 -2.49
N GLU A 63 7.07 -8.38 -1.28
CA GLU A 63 8.26 -9.22 -1.11
C GLU A 63 8.08 -10.58 -1.80
N ASN A 64 6.87 -11.15 -1.71
CA ASN A 64 6.47 -12.34 -2.45
C ASN A 64 5.64 -11.94 -3.69
N PRO A 65 6.13 -12.16 -4.92
CA PRO A 65 5.42 -11.80 -6.14
C PRO A 65 4.04 -12.45 -6.29
N ALA A 66 3.80 -13.60 -5.65
CA ALA A 66 2.48 -14.26 -5.71
C ALA A 66 1.38 -13.43 -5.02
N ASP A 67 1.76 -12.57 -4.07
CA ASP A 67 0.82 -11.72 -3.31
C ASP A 67 0.31 -10.52 -4.14
N GLU A 68 0.97 -10.18 -5.27
CA GLU A 68 0.51 -9.09 -6.16
C GLU A 68 -0.93 -9.33 -6.67
N LYS A 69 -1.33 -10.60 -6.85
CA LYS A 69 -2.70 -10.98 -7.24
C LYS A 69 -3.76 -10.57 -6.21
N LEU A 70 -3.41 -10.52 -4.93
CA LEU A 70 -4.33 -10.07 -3.88
C LEU A 70 -4.59 -8.56 -3.96
N LEU A 71 -3.68 -7.81 -4.59
CA LEU A 71 -3.71 -6.35 -4.63
C LEU A 71 -4.19 -5.77 -5.97
N GLN A 72 -4.41 -6.61 -6.99
CA GLN A 72 -4.77 -6.21 -8.36
C GLN A 72 -6.01 -5.28 -8.47
N ASP A 73 -6.93 -5.38 -7.53
CA ASP A 73 -8.13 -4.53 -7.52
C ASP A 73 -7.81 -3.10 -7.06
N PHE A 74 -6.71 -2.91 -6.32
CA PHE A 74 -6.29 -1.64 -5.73
C PHE A 74 -5.14 -0.98 -6.49
N THR A 75 -4.43 -1.75 -7.32
CA THR A 75 -3.22 -1.30 -7.99
C THR A 75 -3.30 -1.34 -9.52
N GLU A 76 -2.53 -0.46 -10.16
CA GLU A 76 -2.30 -0.38 -11.62
C GLU A 76 -0.80 -0.56 -11.95
#